data_AF-A0A946UFZ5-F1
#
_entry.id   AF-A0A946UFZ5-F1
#
_cell.length_a   1.000
_cell.length_b   1.000
_cell.length_c   1.000
_cell.angle_alpha   90.00
_cell.angle_beta   90.00
_cell.angle_gamma   90.00
#
_symmetry.space_group_name_H-M   'P 1'
#
loop_
_entity.id
_entity.type
_entity.pdbx_description
1 polymer ?
#
loop_
_entity_poly.entity_id
_entity_poly.type
_entity_poly.pdbx_seq_one_letter_code
_entity_poly.pdbx_strand_id
1 'polypeptide(L)'
;RDWQIREATEFAGRTFKRLLYFACDHPGIFYPEVREALTAFEDAMIADHAAVSETAEALYAAGREDMALKYLTDYSGEKADDALELGNALLASIEARTRVLFGIREPQTDVLSELRYDRVNCAAVSE
;
A
#
# COMPACT_ATOMS: atom_id res chain seq x y z
N ARG A 1 19.27 -19.49 1.19
CA ARG A 1 18.90 -19.21 -0.22
C ARG A 1 19.08 -17.71 -0.43
N ASP A 2 19.48 -17.29 -1.63
CA ASP A 2 19.78 -15.90 -2.01
C ASP A 2 18.62 -14.92 -1.82
N TRP A 3 17.37 -15.35 -2.04
CA TRP A 3 16.18 -14.50 -1.93
C TRP A 3 15.79 -14.07 -0.51
N GLN A 4 16.27 -14.76 0.53
CA GLN A 4 15.83 -14.52 1.92
C GLN A 4 16.20 -13.11 2.42
N ILE A 5 17.28 -12.51 1.92
CA ILE A 5 17.64 -11.14 2.28
C ILE A 5 16.63 -10.11 1.77
N ARG A 6 15.90 -10.41 0.68
CA ARG A 6 14.81 -9.56 0.17
C ARG A 6 13.51 -9.73 0.95
N GLU A 7 13.37 -10.77 1.76
CA GLU A 7 12.26 -10.86 2.71
C GLU A 7 12.53 -10.06 3.99
N ALA A 8 13.79 -9.75 4.27
CA ALA A 8 14.18 -8.92 5.40
C ALA A 8 14.05 -7.41 5.13
N THR A 9 13.92 -7.01 3.86
CA THR A 9 13.69 -5.61 3.50
C THR A 9 12.27 -5.19 3.85
N GLU A 10 12.04 -3.89 3.85
CA GLU A 10 10.69 -3.36 3.97
C GLU A 10 9.78 -3.98 2.90
N PHE A 11 8.61 -4.42 3.33
CA PHE A 11 7.73 -5.24 2.53
C PHE A 11 6.34 -4.61 2.48
N ALA A 12 5.95 -4.13 1.30
CA ALA A 12 4.67 -3.46 1.07
C ALA A 12 3.48 -4.27 1.62
N GLY A 13 3.48 -5.59 1.39
CA GLY A 13 2.41 -6.46 1.89
C GLY A 13 2.26 -6.42 3.42
N ARG A 14 3.35 -6.26 4.18
CA ARG A 14 3.30 -6.13 5.64
C ARG A 14 2.85 -4.73 6.06
N THR A 15 3.36 -3.68 5.41
CA THR A 15 2.97 -2.29 5.67
C THR A 15 1.48 -2.08 5.45
N PHE A 16 0.97 -2.41 4.27
CA PHE A 16 -0.44 -2.19 3.93
C PHE A 16 -1.39 -3.12 4.72
N LYS A 17 -0.96 -4.33 5.08
CA LYS A 17 -1.76 -5.18 5.98
C LYS A 17 -1.90 -4.58 7.37
N ARG A 18 -0.82 -4.04 7.93
CA ARG A 18 -0.86 -3.35 9.24
C ARG A 18 -1.73 -2.09 9.15
N LEU A 19 -1.57 -1.30 8.09
CA LEU A 19 -2.39 -0.11 7.84
C LEU A 19 -3.87 -0.46 7.79
N LEU A 20 -4.23 -1.52 7.04
CA LEU A 20 -5.61 -2.02 6.96
C LEU A 20 -6.17 -2.39 8.33
N TYR A 21 -5.41 -3.11 9.16
CA TYR A 21 -5.88 -3.49 10.49
C TYR A 21 -6.10 -2.29 11.41
N PHE A 22 -5.19 -1.33 11.43
CA PHE A 22 -5.40 -0.11 12.20
C PHE A 22 -6.56 0.73 11.69
N ALA A 23 -6.74 0.82 10.36
CA ALA A 23 -7.86 1.53 9.77
C ALA A 23 -9.21 0.86 10.10
N CYS A 24 -9.27 -0.48 10.05
CA CYS A 24 -10.48 -1.24 10.42
C CYS A 24 -10.76 -1.25 11.93
N ASP A 25 -9.78 -0.93 12.78
CA ASP A 25 -9.95 -0.90 14.24
C ASP A 25 -10.91 0.20 14.69
N HIS A 26 -10.84 1.35 14.01
CA HIS A 26 -11.70 2.52 14.21
C HIS A 26 -12.06 3.14 12.85
N PRO A 27 -12.92 2.47 12.06
CA PRO A 27 -13.12 2.80 10.65
C PRO A 27 -13.76 4.17 10.46
N GLY A 28 -14.63 4.62 11.38
CA GLY A 28 -15.19 5.97 11.31
C GLY A 28 -14.17 7.11 11.45
N ILE A 29 -12.95 6.82 11.91
CA ILE A 29 -11.90 7.81 12.19
C ILE A 29 -10.80 7.73 11.14
N PHE A 30 -10.26 6.53 10.89
CA PHE A 30 -9.05 6.37 10.08
C PHE A 30 -9.34 5.93 8.64
N TYR A 31 -10.48 5.30 8.35
CA TYR A 31 -10.76 4.85 6.99
C TYR A 31 -10.86 6.00 5.96
N PRO A 32 -11.51 7.15 6.26
CA PRO A 32 -11.62 8.24 5.30
C PRO A 32 -10.26 8.76 4.84
N GLU A 33 -9.33 9.04 5.76
CA GLU A 33 -7.99 9.56 5.43
C GLU A 33 -7.15 8.56 4.64
N VAL A 34 -7.21 7.26 4.98
CA VAL A 34 -6.46 6.23 4.26
C VAL A 34 -7.01 6.09 2.84
N ARG A 35 -8.34 6.01 2.70
CA ARG A 35 -8.99 5.90 1.40
C ARG A 35 -8.68 7.12 0.54
N GLU A 36 -8.85 8.33 1.07
CA GLU A 36 -8.61 9.57 0.31
C GLU A 36 -7.16 9.68 -0.15
N ALA A 37 -6.19 9.36 0.70
CA ALA A 37 -4.78 9.38 0.34
C ALA A 37 -4.44 8.36 -0.76
N LEU A 38 -4.92 7.13 -0.64
CA LEU A 38 -4.66 6.08 -1.64
C LEU A 38 -5.37 6.36 -2.96
N THR A 39 -6.64 6.82 -2.92
CA THR A 39 -7.37 7.23 -4.13
C THR A 39 -6.68 8.38 -4.83
N ALA A 40 -6.23 9.41 -4.10
CA ALA A 40 -5.50 10.52 -4.72
C ALA A 40 -4.17 10.07 -5.35
N PHE A 41 -3.47 9.14 -4.71
CA PHE A 41 -2.25 8.55 -5.26
C PHE A 41 -2.53 7.76 -6.56
N GLU A 42 -3.57 6.94 -6.56
CA GLU A 42 -4.01 6.18 -7.74
C GLU A 42 -4.49 7.10 -8.88
N ASP A 43 -5.27 8.13 -8.57
CA ASP A 43 -5.75 9.12 -9.53
C ASP A 43 -4.58 9.85 -10.22
N ALA A 44 -3.52 10.18 -9.47
CA ALA A 44 -2.32 10.78 -10.05
C ALA A 44 -1.63 9.83 -11.04
N MET A 45 -1.51 8.54 -10.70
CA MET A 45 -0.95 7.55 -11.63
C MET A 45 -1.83 7.33 -12.87
N ILE A 46 -3.16 7.38 -12.71
CA ILE A 46 -4.11 7.29 -13.82
C ILE A 46 -3.93 8.50 -14.75
N ALA A 47 -3.73 9.70 -14.19
CA ALA A 47 -3.47 10.91 -14.98
C ALA A 47 -2.14 10.81 -15.75
N ASP A 48 -1.10 10.23 -15.16
CA ASP A 48 0.20 10.01 -15.79
C ASP A 48 0.15 8.96 -16.92
N HIS A 49 -0.82 8.04 -16.89
CA HIS A 49 -0.86 6.84 -17.74
C HIS A 49 -0.74 7.13 -19.24
N ALA A 50 -1.42 8.18 -19.72
CA ALA A 50 -1.40 8.54 -21.15
C ALA A 50 0.01 8.94 -21.60
N ALA A 51 0.69 9.82 -20.84
CA ALA A 51 2.04 10.28 -21.15
C ALA A 51 3.07 9.15 -21.06
N VAL A 52 2.92 8.27 -20.06
CA VAL A 52 3.79 7.09 -19.90
C VAL A 52 3.65 6.15 -21.10
N SER A 53 2.42 5.87 -21.50
CA SER A 53 2.14 4.99 -22.64
C SER A 53 2.67 5.58 -23.95
N GLU A 54 2.40 6.86 -24.21
CA GLU A 54 2.88 7.55 -25.41
C GLU A 54 4.42 7.56 -25.49
N THR A 55 5.09 7.81 -24.37
CA THR A 55 6.56 7.81 -24.29
C THR A 55 7.12 6.43 -24.60
N ALA A 56 6.56 5.37 -24.00
CA ALA A 56 6.99 4.01 -24.26
C ALA A 56 6.74 3.58 -25.72
N GLU A 57 5.57 3.89 -26.27
CA GLU A 57 5.21 3.61 -27.66
C GLU A 57 6.16 4.31 -28.64
N ALA A 58 6.50 5.58 -28.38
CA ALA A 58 7.46 6.32 -29.21
C ALA A 58 8.85 5.67 -29.21
N LEU A 59 9.31 5.18 -28.05
CA LEU A 59 10.58 4.46 -27.95
C LEU A 59 10.55 3.13 -28.72
N TYR A 60 9.45 2.38 -28.62
CA TYR A 60 9.27 1.16 -29.41
C TYR A 60 9.24 1.44 -30.91
N ALA A 61 8.50 2.46 -31.34
CA ALA A 61 8.41 2.85 -32.75
C ALA A 61 9.77 3.29 -33.33
N ALA A 62 10.64 3.87 -32.49
CA ALA A 62 12.01 4.24 -32.85
C ALA A 62 13.01 3.06 -32.82
N GLY A 63 12.56 1.83 -32.52
CA GLY A 63 13.41 0.65 -32.40
C GLY A 63 14.31 0.65 -31.14
N ARG A 64 13.94 1.44 -30.12
CA ARG A 64 14.68 1.59 -28.85
C ARG A 64 14.00 0.80 -27.72
N GLU A 65 13.83 -0.50 -27.93
CA GLU A 65 13.16 -1.41 -27.00
C GLU A 65 13.84 -1.44 -25.61
N ASP A 66 15.17 -1.40 -25.57
CA ASP A 66 15.95 -1.34 -24.32
C ASP A 66 15.60 -0.11 -23.47
N MET A 67 15.43 1.04 -24.13
CA MET A 67 15.03 2.28 -23.47
C MET A 67 13.57 2.25 -23.03
N ALA A 68 12.67 1.71 -23.85
CA ALA A 68 11.25 1.59 -23.50
C ALA A 68 11.06 0.73 -22.24
N LEU A 69 11.72 -0.43 -22.19
CA LEU A 69 11.69 -1.32 -21.03
C LEU A 69 12.29 -0.67 -19.80
N LYS A 70 13.43 0.01 -19.94
CA LYS A 70 14.05 0.75 -18.84
C LYS A 70 13.12 1.83 -18.31
N TYR A 71 12.52 2.62 -19.18
CA TYR A 71 11.59 3.68 -18.82
C TYR A 71 10.39 3.16 -18.02
N LEU A 72 9.72 2.11 -18.51
CA LEU A 72 8.58 1.49 -17.81
C LEU A 72 8.98 0.88 -16.46
N THR A 73 10.17 0.27 -16.40
CA THR A 73 10.73 -0.31 -15.16
C THR A 73 11.01 0.78 -14.13
N ASP A 74 11.69 1.86 -14.53
CA ASP A 74 12.02 2.97 -13.65
C ASP A 74 10.74 3.65 -13.12
N TYR A 75 9.78 3.96 -14.00
CA TYR A 75 8.50 4.56 -13.60
C TYR A 75 7.73 3.69 -12.60
N SER A 76 7.60 2.38 -12.89
CA SER A 76 6.88 1.47 -12.00
C SER A 76 7.60 1.29 -10.65
N GLY A 77 8.93 1.29 -10.66
CA GLY A 77 9.75 1.24 -9.45
C GLY A 77 9.58 2.49 -8.59
N GLU A 78 9.67 3.68 -9.20
CA GLU A 78 9.48 4.96 -8.52
C GLU A 78 8.08 5.04 -7.88
N LYS A 79 7.01 4.71 -8.62
CA LYS A 79 5.65 4.70 -8.05
C LYS A 79 5.48 3.66 -6.94
N ALA A 80 6.17 2.53 -7.01
CA ALA A 80 6.12 1.52 -5.95
C ALA A 80 6.80 2.02 -4.66
N ASP A 81 7.94 2.70 -4.78
CA ASP A 81 8.65 3.30 -3.67
C ASP A 81 7.82 4.45 -3.03
N ASP A 82 7.26 5.34 -3.86
CA ASP A 82 6.38 6.43 -3.40
C ASP A 82 5.14 5.89 -2.65
N ALA A 83 4.52 4.83 -3.18
CA ALA A 83 3.38 4.19 -2.54
C ALA A 83 3.76 3.61 -1.17
N LEU A 84 4.93 2.97 -1.07
CA LEU A 84 5.42 2.41 0.18
C LEU A 84 5.71 3.51 1.20
N GLU A 85 6.33 4.61 0.78
CA GLU A 85 6.57 5.78 1.63
C GLU A 85 5.25 6.35 2.18
N LEU A 86 4.25 6.57 1.31
CA LEU A 86 2.91 7.02 1.72
C LEU A 86 2.26 6.05 2.72
N GLY A 87 2.30 4.74 2.43
CA GLY A 87 1.75 3.70 3.29
C GLY A 87 2.40 3.68 4.68
N ASN A 88 3.73 3.84 4.75
CA ASN A 88 4.48 3.92 6.00
C ASN A 88 4.13 5.18 6.80
N ALA A 89 3.99 6.34 6.14
CA ALA A 89 3.62 7.58 6.79
C ALA A 89 2.21 7.51 7.41
N LEU A 90 1.23 6.99 6.64
CA LEU A 90 -0.12 6.74 7.13
C LEU A 90 -0.10 5.79 8.33
N LEU A 91 0.60 4.66 8.21
CA LEU A 91 0.71 3.66 9.26
C LEU A 91 1.31 4.24 10.54
N ALA A 92 2.43 4.97 10.45
CA ALA A 92 3.08 5.58 11.60
C ALA A 92 2.15 6.57 12.33
N SER A 93 1.45 7.42 11.57
CA SER A 93 0.50 8.39 12.10
C SER A 93 -0.69 7.72 12.80
N ILE A 94 -1.29 6.71 12.16
CA ILE A 94 -2.47 6.02 12.71
C ILE A 94 -2.08 5.19 13.91
N GLU A 95 -0.99 4.42 13.84
CA GLU A 95 -0.52 3.60 14.97
C GLU A 95 -0.25 4.46 16.21
N ALA A 96 0.37 5.64 16.05
CA ALA A 96 0.59 6.58 17.14
C ALA A 96 -0.73 7.10 17.73
N ARG A 97 -1.68 7.50 16.88
CA ARG A 97 -2.99 7.99 17.32
C ARG A 97 -3.83 6.90 17.99
N THR A 98 -3.82 5.68 17.45
CA THR A 98 -4.51 4.54 18.07
C THR A 98 -4.00 4.29 19.48
N ARG A 99 -2.67 4.24 19.66
CA ARG A 99 -2.06 4.05 21.00
C ARG A 99 -2.50 5.10 22.01
N VAL A 100 -2.53 6.37 21.62
CA VAL A 100 -2.83 7.48 22.53
C VAL A 100 -4.32 7.64 22.79
N LEU A 101 -5.16 7.45 21.77
CA LEU A 101 -6.61 7.71 21.86
C LEU A 101 -7.40 6.50 22.35
N PHE A 102 -6.96 5.28 22.01
CA PHE A 102 -7.72 4.05 22.22
C PHE A 102 -6.94 2.95 22.93
N GLY A 103 -5.61 3.04 22.95
CA GLY A 103 -4.73 1.94 23.33
C GLY A 103 -4.67 0.85 22.25
N ILE A 104 -4.00 -0.27 22.55
CA ILE A 104 -4.02 -1.47 21.71
C ILE A 104 -4.85 -2.53 22.44
N ARG A 105 -5.91 -3.02 21.81
CA ARG A 105 -6.81 -3.99 22.44
C ARG A 105 -6.13 -5.35 22.57
N GLU A 106 -6.28 -5.96 23.75
CA GLU A 106 -5.89 -7.35 23.96
C GLU A 106 -6.90 -8.32 23.32
N PRO A 107 -6.45 -9.46 22.77
CA PRO A 107 -7.33 -10.52 22.32
C PRO A 107 -8.25 -10.98 23.46
N GLN A 108 -9.54 -11.17 23.15
CA GLN A 108 -10.52 -11.69 24.11
C GLN A 108 -10.56 -13.23 24.13
N THR A 109 -9.81 -13.88 23.25
CA THR A 109 -9.73 -15.33 23.10
C THR A 109 -8.28 -15.77 22.94
N ASP A 110 -8.02 -17.07 23.04
CA ASP A 110 -6.68 -17.64 22.82
C ASP A 110 -6.25 -17.64 21.34
N VAL A 111 -7.10 -17.12 20.43
CA VAL A 111 -6.78 -16.99 19.02
C VAL A 111 -5.98 -15.71 18.78
N LEU A 112 -4.66 -15.86 18.67
CA LEU A 112 -3.75 -14.73 18.43
C LEU A 112 -3.65 -14.34 16.95
N SER A 113 -3.83 -15.29 16.04
CA SER A 113 -3.77 -15.07 14.59
C SER A 113 -4.57 -16.15 13.87
N GLU A 114 -5.42 -15.75 12.94
CA GLU A 114 -6.16 -16.65 12.07
C GLU A 114 -5.89 -16.26 10.62
N LEU A 115 -5.42 -17.22 9.81
CA LEU A 115 -5.28 -17.04 8.37
C LEU A 115 -6.61 -17.40 7.73
N ARG A 116 -7.50 -16.41 7.61
CA ARG A 116 -8.68 -16.55 6.76
C ARG A 116 -8.36 -16.05 5.36
N TYR A 117 -8.79 -16.80 4.35
CA TYR A 117 -8.67 -16.44 2.94
C TYR A 117 -9.84 -15.53 2.48
N ASP A 118 -10.77 -15.20 3.38
CA ASP A 118 -11.74 -14.16 3.15
C ASP A 118 -11.05 -12.78 3.16
N ARG A 119 -11.65 -11.83 2.44
CA ARG A 119 -11.14 -10.47 2.43
C ARG A 119 -11.38 -9.87 3.80
N VAL A 120 -10.34 -9.32 4.42
CA VAL A 120 -10.47 -8.48 5.63
C VAL A 120 -11.41 -7.33 5.26
N ASN A 121 -12.60 -7.30 5.88
CA ASN A 121 -13.61 -6.29 5.65
C ASN A 121 -13.84 -5.52 6.95
N CYS A 122 -13.63 -4.19 6.92
CA CYS A 122 -13.85 -3.33 8.07
C CYS A 122 -15.34 -3.27 8.50
N ALA A 123 -16.29 -3.77 7.69
CA ALA A 123 -17.72 -3.81 8.00
C ALA A 123 -18.12 -4.90 9.02
N ALA A 124 -17.19 -5.74 9.48
CA ALA A 124 -17.49 -6.84 10.41
C ALA A 124 -17.52 -6.44 11.89
N VAL A 125 -17.35 -5.16 12.23
CA VAL A 125 -17.39 -4.67 13.63
C VAL A 125 -18.72 -3.98 13.91
N SER A 126 -19.81 -4.72 13.74
CA SER A 126 -21.10 -4.34 14.30
C SER A 126 -21.85 -5.62 14.68
N GLU A 127 -21.60 -6.09 15.91
CA GLU A 127 -22.52 -6.81 16.79
C GLU A 127 -21.95 -6.87 18.21
#